data_AF-A0A7S1A590-F1
#
_entry.id   AF-A0A7S1A590-F1
#
_cell.length_a   1.000
_cell.length_b   1.000
_cell.length_c   1.000
_cell.angle_alpha   90.00
_cell.angle_beta   90.00
_cell.angle_gamma   90.00
#
_symmetry.space_group_name_H-M   'P 1'
#
loop_
_entity.id
_entity.type
_entity.pdbx_description
1 polymer ?
#
loop_
_entity_poly.entity_id
_entity_poly.type
_entity_poly.pdbx_seq_one_letter_code
_entity_poly.pdbx_strand_id
1 'polypeptide(L)'
;MSHLEGARTSSLSRRLGWVSSCVCDAGERGTHDTCFPCIPFVRNQKRPTEELSSSDHGATEINWKVYLKHCETAVLFCHGGCPDGLAASRLVQTALGQMGMKQCAIVELGHSDRACNSEGLIVPRAAVFFLDISPYPEDLAMLDRAERVIVMDHHDSVVGRMEKLAVEMPSMLDLSNRGDHHAAVSLVALHLTSFLRGVVLDLDRKVALIRKKDVWNYKICDSWAEDARHFAAFETSRRDAGGNCLMQTIDEFLGFPQRCLREGRAAAAVLEDAAEKVFSKLEKLGERDNGLSIHVAHSEDVPYNHRRLLALCTENLDPALIIVGIKKSEDRVDLQVKRTSDRVSSVGAVCRTLHWEQPKVYTNGGGHPFAAGLVVASACWNPKRVARDLIYAADVVAPVPQQLRQQRMMSVGGLQSLHSHSEVEHRGIRSCHF
;
A
#
# COMPACT_ATOMS: atom_id res chain seq x y z
N MET A 1 47.21 -14.47 -41.99
CA MET A 1 47.94 -13.74 -43.05
C MET A 1 46.92 -12.94 -43.85
N SER A 2 47.30 -11.73 -44.29
CA SER A 2 46.54 -10.65 -44.96
C SER A 2 45.55 -9.81 -44.12
N HIS A 3 46.07 -8.77 -43.43
CA HIS A 3 45.89 -7.32 -43.68
C HIS A 3 44.51 -6.81 -44.21
N LEU A 4 43.92 -5.66 -43.81
CA LEU A 4 44.42 -4.36 -43.34
C LEU A 4 43.27 -3.45 -42.81
N GLU A 5 43.56 -2.74 -41.71
CA GLU A 5 43.29 -1.31 -41.42
C GLU A 5 41.90 -0.65 -41.36
N GLY A 6 41.77 0.28 -40.39
CA GLY A 6 40.86 1.43 -40.49
C GLY A 6 40.32 2.01 -39.17
N ALA A 7 41.17 2.60 -38.33
CA ALA A 7 40.73 3.47 -37.23
C ALA A 7 40.21 4.83 -37.75
N ARG A 8 39.20 5.42 -37.08
CA ARG A 8 39.13 6.87 -36.82
C ARG A 8 37.99 7.25 -35.87
N THR A 9 38.37 8.07 -34.89
CA THR A 9 37.56 8.83 -33.95
C THR A 9 36.90 10.04 -34.63
N SER A 10 35.77 10.53 -34.12
CA SER A 10 35.48 11.98 -34.08
C SER A 10 34.39 12.33 -33.07
N SER A 11 34.67 13.42 -32.36
CA SER A 11 33.77 14.19 -31.51
C SER A 11 32.82 15.05 -32.35
N LEU A 12 31.68 15.46 -31.79
CA LEU A 12 31.17 16.84 -31.94
C LEU A 12 29.94 17.13 -31.06
N SER A 13 30.07 18.24 -30.33
CA SER A 13 29.02 18.96 -29.61
C SER A 13 28.07 19.71 -30.56
N ARG A 14 26.82 19.93 -30.13
CA ARG A 14 25.91 21.07 -30.44
C ARG A 14 24.67 20.91 -29.55
N ARG A 15 24.46 21.68 -28.48
CA ARG A 15 23.86 23.03 -28.40
C ARG A 15 22.78 23.28 -29.45
N LEU A 16 21.52 23.37 -29.01
CA LEU A 16 20.54 24.39 -29.42
C LEU A 16 19.51 24.53 -28.28
N GLY A 17 19.41 25.73 -27.72
CA GLY A 17 18.29 26.14 -26.86
C GLY A 17 17.18 26.76 -27.68
N TRP A 18 15.95 26.74 -27.18
CA TRP A 18 14.86 27.57 -27.68
C TRP A 18 14.13 28.22 -26.50
N VAL A 19 14.06 29.55 -26.58
CA VAL A 19 13.33 30.47 -25.72
C VAL A 19 12.08 30.90 -26.50
N SER A 20 10.93 30.85 -25.80
CA SER A 20 9.75 31.72 -25.87
C SER A 20 9.20 32.28 -27.20
N SER A 21 7.86 32.25 -27.25
CA SER A 21 6.93 33.22 -27.86
C SER A 21 6.36 32.92 -29.24
N CYS A 22 5.02 33.00 -29.30
CA CYS A 22 4.15 33.55 -30.35
C CYS A 22 2.89 33.96 -29.55
N VAL A 23 2.54 35.23 -29.32
CA VAL A 23 2.18 36.32 -30.24
C VAL A 23 1.19 35.85 -31.30
N CYS A 24 -0.07 36.22 -31.07
CA CYS A 24 -1.18 36.09 -31.98
C CYS A 24 -1.02 37.10 -33.12
N ASP A 25 -1.31 36.69 -34.35
CA ASP A 25 -1.61 37.62 -35.43
C ASP A 25 -2.83 37.14 -36.21
N ALA A 26 -3.68 38.10 -36.58
CA ALA A 26 -5.00 37.91 -37.16
C ALA A 26 -4.95 37.88 -38.70
N GLY A 27 -5.79 37.07 -39.34
CA GLY A 27 -5.95 37.11 -40.79
C GLY A 27 -6.83 36.02 -41.41
N GLU A 28 -8.14 36.32 -41.50
CA GLU A 28 -9.12 35.94 -42.55
C GLU A 28 -9.62 34.48 -42.75
N ARG A 29 -10.86 34.29 -42.28
CA ARG A 29 -12.07 33.70 -42.93
C ARG A 29 -12.01 32.27 -43.52
N GLY A 30 -12.72 31.36 -42.84
CA GLY A 30 -13.21 30.10 -43.42
C GLY A 30 -13.93 29.20 -42.41
N THR A 31 -15.20 29.52 -42.14
CA THR A 31 -16.30 28.70 -41.57
C THR A 31 -16.00 27.26 -41.09
N HIS A 32 -16.09 27.02 -39.78
CA HIS A 32 -16.99 26.03 -39.15
C HIS A 32 -16.95 26.19 -37.62
N ASP A 33 -18.14 26.41 -37.06
CA ASP A 33 -18.43 26.65 -35.64
C ASP A 33 -18.16 25.44 -34.75
N THR A 34 -17.31 25.63 -33.72
CA THR A 34 -17.64 25.37 -32.30
C THR A 34 -16.54 26.00 -31.43
N CYS A 35 -16.65 27.30 -31.17
CA CYS A 35 -15.88 27.97 -30.13
C CYS A 35 -16.45 27.59 -28.75
N PHE A 36 -15.66 26.90 -27.92
CA PHE A 36 -15.97 26.75 -26.50
C PHE A 36 -15.70 28.09 -25.78
N PRO A 37 -16.60 28.55 -24.90
CA PRO A 37 -16.39 29.80 -24.19
C PRO A 37 -15.24 29.66 -23.18
N CYS A 38 -14.34 30.64 -23.18
CA CYS A 38 -13.49 30.93 -22.03
C CYS A 38 -14.40 31.21 -20.83
N ILE A 39 -14.53 30.23 -19.93
CA ILE A 39 -15.29 30.39 -18.70
C ILE A 39 -14.51 31.33 -17.78
N PRO A 40 -15.09 32.46 -17.34
CA PRO A 40 -14.42 33.36 -16.42
C PRO A 40 -14.14 32.66 -15.09
N PHE A 41 -13.00 33.04 -14.50
CA PHE A 41 -12.54 32.62 -13.19
C PHE A 41 -13.61 32.94 -12.12
N VAL A 42 -14.43 31.97 -11.75
CA VAL A 42 -15.40 32.10 -10.66
C VAL A 42 -14.66 31.89 -9.34
N ARG A 43 -14.23 33.01 -8.74
CA ARG A 43 -14.02 33.07 -7.28
C ARG A 43 -15.39 32.91 -6.61
N ASN A 44 -15.44 32.05 -5.59
CA ASN A 44 -16.58 31.70 -4.74
C ASN A 44 -17.43 30.51 -5.19
N GLN A 45 -16.98 29.32 -4.80
CA GLN A 45 -17.93 28.32 -4.28
C GLN A 45 -17.74 28.21 -2.77
N LYS A 46 -18.82 28.48 -2.04
CA LYS A 46 -18.92 28.29 -0.59
C LYS A 46 -18.74 26.80 -0.29
N ARG A 47 -17.88 26.52 0.70
CA ARG A 47 -17.57 25.19 1.22
C ARG A 47 -18.83 24.50 1.77
N PRO A 48 -18.98 23.18 1.63
CA PRO A 48 -19.55 22.37 2.69
C PRO A 48 -18.50 22.30 3.80
N THR A 49 -18.70 23.07 4.86
CA THR A 49 -18.03 22.86 6.15
C THR A 49 -18.64 21.64 6.80
N GLU A 50 -18.12 20.47 6.47
CA GLU A 50 -18.25 19.27 7.30
C GLU A 50 -16.85 18.70 7.54
N GLU A 51 -16.31 19.13 8.68
CA GLU A 51 -15.44 18.40 9.60
C GLU A 51 -14.62 17.23 9.03
N LEU A 52 -13.49 17.56 8.41
CA LEU A 52 -12.25 16.88 8.78
C LEU A 52 -11.88 17.43 10.16
N SER A 53 -12.33 16.76 11.21
CA SER A 53 -12.03 17.10 12.60
C SER A 53 -10.53 17.31 12.73
N SER A 54 -10.16 18.55 13.08
CA SER A 54 -8.81 19.06 13.32
C SER A 54 -8.21 18.52 14.61
N SER A 55 -8.37 17.24 14.88
CA SER A 55 -7.82 16.55 16.04
C SER A 55 -6.92 15.43 15.56
N ASP A 56 -5.75 15.82 15.02
CA ASP A 56 -4.58 14.95 15.10
C ASP A 56 -3.32 15.79 15.30
N HIS A 57 -2.52 15.31 16.24
CA HIS A 57 -1.50 16.00 17.00
C HIS A 57 -0.39 16.66 16.17
N GLY A 58 -0.15 17.95 16.42
CA GLY A 58 1.19 18.53 16.66
C GLY A 58 2.38 18.09 15.79
N ALA A 59 2.18 17.71 14.53
CA ALA A 59 3.30 17.40 13.64
C ALA A 59 4.09 18.69 13.43
N THR A 60 5.33 18.71 13.93
CA THR A 60 6.25 19.83 13.75
C THR A 60 6.35 20.11 12.25
N GLU A 61 5.94 21.31 11.82
CA GLU A 61 5.94 21.65 10.41
C GLU A 61 7.38 21.61 9.88
N ILE A 62 7.69 20.61 9.06
CA ILE A 62 9.01 20.48 8.46
C ILE A 62 9.15 21.56 7.40
N ASN A 63 10.14 22.44 7.58
CA ASN A 63 10.52 23.36 6.51
C ASN A 63 11.26 22.59 5.41
N TRP A 64 10.50 22.00 4.49
CA TRP A 64 11.02 21.11 3.44
C TRP A 64 12.07 21.78 2.54
N LYS A 65 11.91 23.07 2.24
CA LYS A 65 12.92 23.83 1.47
C LYS A 65 14.26 23.89 2.20
N VAL A 66 14.25 24.05 3.52
CA VAL A 66 15.47 24.05 4.34
C VAL A 66 16.02 22.63 4.50
N TYR A 67 15.15 21.66 4.78
CA TYR A 67 15.53 20.26 5.01
C TYR A 67 16.23 19.66 3.78
N LEU A 68 15.74 20.00 2.58
CA LEU A 68 16.23 19.50 1.29
C LEU A 68 17.19 20.47 0.58
N LYS A 69 17.63 21.57 1.21
CA LYS A 69 18.40 22.65 0.55
C LYS A 69 19.72 22.18 -0.10
N HIS A 70 20.30 21.09 0.37
CA HIS A 70 21.54 20.53 -0.15
C HIS A 70 21.32 19.41 -1.16
N CYS A 71 20.09 18.94 -1.32
CA CYS A 71 19.74 17.90 -2.26
C CYS A 71 19.63 18.47 -3.68
N GLU A 72 20.30 17.84 -4.64
CA GLU A 72 20.25 18.23 -6.06
C GLU A 72 19.34 17.32 -6.89
N THR A 73 19.21 16.07 -6.44
CA THR A 73 18.41 15.03 -7.09
C THR A 73 17.49 14.36 -6.08
N ALA A 74 16.44 13.71 -6.57
CA ALA A 74 15.62 12.81 -5.78
C ALA A 74 15.41 11.46 -6.47
N VAL A 75 15.30 10.42 -5.64
CA VAL A 75 14.89 9.07 -6.04
C VAL A 75 13.69 8.68 -5.22
N LEU A 76 12.58 8.36 -5.87
CA LEU A 76 11.32 7.98 -5.24
C LEU A 76 11.09 6.49 -5.46
N PHE A 77 11.41 5.68 -4.47
CA PHE A 77 11.02 4.28 -4.44
C PHE A 77 9.56 4.20 -4.00
N CYS A 78 8.73 3.53 -4.79
CA CYS A 78 7.32 3.34 -4.48
C CYS A 78 6.88 1.91 -4.71
N HIS A 79 5.79 1.50 -4.05
CA HIS A 79 5.19 0.21 -4.32
C HIS A 79 4.57 0.18 -5.72
N GLY A 80 5.25 -0.49 -6.65
CA GLY A 80 4.84 -0.65 -8.03
C GLY A 80 3.53 -1.44 -8.16
N GLY A 81 2.69 -1.06 -9.12
CA GLY A 81 1.40 -1.72 -9.33
C GLY A 81 0.30 -1.36 -8.31
N CYS A 82 0.61 -0.52 -7.31
CA CYS A 82 -0.35 -0.05 -6.31
C CYS A 82 -0.72 1.41 -6.56
N PRO A 83 -2.02 1.78 -6.65
CA PRO A 83 -2.41 3.17 -6.87
C PRO A 83 -1.96 4.11 -5.75
N ASP A 84 -1.80 3.61 -4.51
CA ASP A 84 -1.33 4.41 -3.37
C ASP A 84 0.13 4.83 -3.54
N GLY A 85 1.06 3.87 -3.66
CA GLY A 85 2.48 4.14 -3.93
C GLY A 85 2.72 4.99 -5.19
N LEU A 86 2.04 4.66 -6.31
CA LEU A 86 2.19 5.40 -7.55
C LEU A 86 1.74 6.86 -7.43
N ALA A 87 0.58 7.12 -6.83
CA ALA A 87 0.11 8.48 -6.62
C ALA A 87 0.94 9.25 -5.58
N ALA A 88 1.35 8.58 -4.50
CA ALA A 88 2.28 9.15 -3.52
C ALA A 88 3.55 9.67 -4.22
N SER A 89 4.15 8.86 -5.10
CA SER A 89 5.35 9.24 -5.86
C SER A 89 5.11 10.44 -6.78
N ARG A 90 3.98 10.50 -7.49
CA ARG A 90 3.63 11.63 -8.36
C ARG A 90 3.38 12.91 -7.59
N LEU A 91 2.72 12.83 -6.44
CA LEU A 91 2.52 13.98 -5.57
C LEU A 91 3.86 14.48 -5.00
N VAL A 92 4.74 13.60 -4.53
CA VAL A 92 6.10 14.00 -4.09
C VAL A 92 6.88 14.65 -5.23
N GLN A 93 6.89 14.05 -6.42
CA GLN A 93 7.56 14.62 -7.60
C GLN A 93 7.01 16.03 -7.93
N THR A 94 5.70 16.22 -7.87
CA THR A 94 5.05 17.52 -8.09
C THR A 94 5.51 18.54 -7.05
N ALA A 95 5.49 18.16 -5.76
CA ALA A 95 5.91 19.03 -4.66
C ALA A 95 7.41 19.41 -4.76
N LEU A 96 8.28 18.45 -5.06
CA LEU A 96 9.72 18.68 -5.26
C LEU A 96 9.96 19.63 -6.45
N GLY A 97 9.19 19.50 -7.52
CA GLY A 97 9.22 20.44 -8.65
C GLY A 97 8.90 21.88 -8.22
N GLN A 98 7.91 22.08 -7.36
CA GLN A 98 7.59 23.40 -6.78
C GLN A 98 8.69 23.95 -5.85
N MET A 99 9.51 23.06 -5.28
CA MET A 99 10.70 23.45 -4.52
C MET A 99 11.92 23.77 -5.39
N GLY A 100 11.83 23.56 -6.72
CA GLY A 100 12.90 23.81 -7.67
C GLY A 100 13.82 22.61 -7.93
N MET A 101 13.47 21.42 -7.44
CA MET A 101 14.23 20.19 -7.71
C MET A 101 14.00 19.74 -9.15
N LYS A 102 15.07 19.70 -9.95
CA LYS A 102 14.98 19.47 -11.40
C LYS A 102 15.11 18.01 -11.82
N GLN A 103 15.76 17.19 -10.99
CA GLN A 103 16.03 15.78 -11.29
C GLN A 103 15.34 14.91 -10.25
N CYS A 104 14.34 14.16 -10.69
CA CYS A 104 13.57 13.27 -9.84
C CYS A 104 13.27 11.99 -10.62
N ALA A 105 13.82 10.86 -10.16
CA ALA A 105 13.55 9.54 -10.70
C ALA A 105 12.50 8.82 -9.84
N ILE A 106 11.55 8.13 -10.47
CA ILE A 106 10.61 7.24 -9.79
C ILE A 106 11.03 5.81 -10.13
N VAL A 107 11.16 4.98 -9.10
CA VAL A 107 11.46 3.56 -9.22
C VAL A 107 10.32 2.77 -8.60
N GLU A 108 9.64 2.00 -9.43
CA GLU A 108 8.58 1.09 -9.00
C GLU A 108 9.19 -0.22 -8.48
N LEU A 109 8.86 -0.60 -7.26
CA LEU A 109 9.33 -1.83 -6.62
C LEU A 109 8.17 -2.78 -6.35
N GLY A 110 8.31 -4.03 -6.78
CA GLY A 110 7.47 -5.14 -6.36
C GLY A 110 7.80 -5.63 -4.95
N HIS A 111 6.96 -6.52 -4.40
CA HIS A 111 7.11 -7.07 -3.05
C HIS A 111 8.46 -7.79 -2.80
N SER A 112 9.05 -8.35 -3.85
CA SER A 112 10.35 -9.04 -3.81
C SER A 112 11.53 -8.16 -4.21
N ASP A 113 11.26 -6.98 -4.74
CA ASP A 113 12.31 -6.15 -5.30
C ASP A 113 13.05 -5.45 -4.17
N ARG A 114 14.29 -5.05 -4.46
CA ARG A 114 15.17 -4.39 -3.51
C ARG A 114 15.65 -3.09 -4.11
N ALA A 115 15.73 -2.06 -3.28
CA ALA A 115 16.16 -0.75 -3.74
C ALA A 115 17.64 -0.77 -4.17
N CYS A 116 18.45 -1.67 -3.61
CA CYS A 116 19.82 -1.95 -4.04
C CYS A 116 19.96 -2.32 -5.53
N ASN A 117 18.92 -2.82 -6.20
CA ASN A 117 18.97 -3.05 -7.65
C ASN A 117 19.02 -1.75 -8.47
N SER A 118 18.72 -0.61 -7.85
CA SER A 118 18.79 0.74 -8.43
C SER A 118 19.85 1.61 -7.77
N GLU A 119 20.87 0.98 -7.17
CA GLU A 119 21.93 1.64 -6.41
C GLU A 119 22.61 2.80 -7.18
N GLY A 120 22.74 2.68 -8.51
CA GLY A 120 23.36 3.70 -9.36
C GLY A 120 22.61 5.05 -9.40
N LEU A 121 21.35 5.10 -8.94
CA LEU A 121 20.57 6.33 -8.84
C LEU A 121 20.80 7.05 -7.51
N ILE A 122 21.32 6.36 -6.50
CA ILE A 122 21.54 6.92 -5.16
C ILE A 122 22.95 7.47 -5.08
N VAL A 123 23.06 8.78 -5.34
CA VAL A 123 24.31 9.53 -5.37
C VAL A 123 24.43 10.45 -4.15
N PRO A 124 25.64 10.94 -3.82
CA PRO A 124 25.81 12.04 -2.87
C PRO A 124 24.85 13.18 -3.20
N ARG A 125 24.25 13.80 -2.17
CA ARG A 125 23.28 14.89 -2.33
C ARG A 125 21.95 14.49 -2.99
N ALA A 126 21.63 13.20 -3.04
CA ALA A 126 20.28 12.74 -3.36
C ALA A 126 19.36 12.79 -2.11
N ALA A 127 18.09 13.13 -2.32
CA ALA A 127 17.02 12.81 -1.39
C ALA A 127 16.33 11.50 -1.83
N VAL A 128 16.31 10.51 -0.95
CA VAL A 128 15.68 9.21 -1.20
C VAL A 128 14.36 9.14 -0.43
N PHE A 129 13.28 8.85 -1.14
CA PHE A 129 11.96 8.64 -0.57
C PHE A 129 11.53 7.19 -0.75
N PHE A 130 10.97 6.60 0.30
CA PHE A 130 10.23 5.34 0.25
C PHE A 130 8.76 5.62 0.52
N LEU A 131 7.88 5.27 -0.42
CA LEU A 131 6.47 5.65 -0.47
C LEU A 131 5.58 4.41 -0.64
N ASP A 132 4.72 4.12 0.33
CA ASP A 132 3.93 2.86 0.38
C ASP A 132 4.79 1.59 0.41
N ILE A 133 6.06 1.75 0.77
CA ILE A 133 7.06 0.71 0.92
C ILE A 133 8.12 1.21 1.90
N SER A 134 8.89 0.30 2.49
CA SER A 134 9.95 0.62 3.43
C SER A 134 11.25 -0.09 3.05
N PRO A 135 12.43 0.54 3.30
CA PRO A 135 13.72 -0.07 3.03
C PRO A 135 13.92 -1.37 3.81
N TYR A 136 14.90 -2.14 3.36
CA TYR A 136 15.42 -3.31 4.04
C TYR A 136 16.82 -3.03 4.64
N PRO A 137 17.26 -3.79 5.67
CA PRO A 137 18.62 -3.67 6.21
C PRO A 137 19.72 -3.76 5.15
N GLU A 138 19.51 -4.59 4.12
CA GLU A 138 20.43 -4.75 3.00
C GLU A 138 20.59 -3.47 2.15
N ASP A 139 19.65 -2.52 2.24
CA ASP A 139 19.72 -1.25 1.54
C ASP A 139 20.60 -0.21 2.27
N LEU A 140 20.98 -0.43 3.54
CA LEU A 140 21.67 0.57 4.38
C LEU A 140 22.95 1.11 3.75
N ALA A 141 23.82 0.23 3.27
CA ALA A 141 25.12 0.63 2.71
C ALA A 141 24.98 1.58 1.51
N MET A 142 23.93 1.43 0.70
CA MET A 142 23.68 2.34 -0.42
C MET A 142 22.99 3.64 0.04
N LEU A 143 22.14 3.56 1.06
CA LEU A 143 21.39 4.68 1.61
C LEU A 143 22.29 5.66 2.38
N ASP A 144 23.39 5.19 2.97
CA ASP A 144 24.40 6.04 3.62
C ASP A 144 25.06 7.05 2.67
N ARG A 145 24.94 6.85 1.36
CA ARG A 145 25.45 7.79 0.36
C ARG A 145 24.47 8.92 0.07
N ALA A 146 23.19 8.76 0.41
CA ALA A 146 22.18 9.78 0.22
C ALA A 146 22.34 10.91 1.25
N GLU A 147 21.95 12.12 0.90
CA GLU A 147 21.92 13.24 1.85
C GLU A 147 20.74 13.11 2.80
N ARG A 148 19.59 12.67 2.29
CA ARG A 148 18.37 12.45 3.09
C ARG A 148 17.70 11.15 2.70
N VAL A 149 17.17 10.47 3.70
CA VAL A 149 16.30 9.30 3.53
C VAL A 149 15.00 9.58 4.27
N ILE A 150 13.88 9.50 3.55
CA ILE A 150 12.54 9.78 4.05
C ILE A 150 11.66 8.56 3.79
N VAL A 151 10.90 8.13 4.79
CA VAL A 151 9.97 7.00 4.66
C VAL A 151 8.54 7.47 4.98
N MET A 152 7.59 7.13 4.11
CA MET A 152 6.16 7.36 4.28
C MET A 152 5.40 6.07 3.94
N ASP A 153 5.24 5.23 4.95
CA ASP A 153 4.56 3.93 4.85
C ASP A 153 3.41 3.86 5.87
N HIS A 154 2.54 2.87 5.71
CA HIS A 154 1.42 2.62 6.61
C HIS A 154 1.25 1.15 7.01
N HIS A 155 2.13 0.26 6.53
CA HIS A 155 2.02 -1.17 6.80
C HIS A 155 2.53 -1.57 8.20
N ASP A 156 1.71 -2.24 9.00
CA ASP A 156 2.15 -2.82 10.28
C ASP A 156 3.25 -3.87 10.13
N SER A 157 3.32 -4.52 8.96
CA SER A 157 4.26 -5.61 8.74
C SER A 157 5.73 -5.19 8.79
N VAL A 158 6.03 -3.91 8.64
CA VAL A 158 7.40 -3.38 8.57
C VAL A 158 7.88 -2.78 9.90
N VAL A 159 7.04 -2.71 10.94
CA VAL A 159 7.34 -2.08 12.25
C VAL A 159 8.70 -2.50 12.80
N GLY A 160 8.88 -3.80 13.06
CA GLY A 160 10.11 -4.30 13.66
C GLY A 160 11.33 -4.20 12.74
N ARG A 161 11.14 -4.02 11.43
CA ARG A 161 12.22 -3.72 10.48
C ARG A 161 12.62 -2.25 10.56
N MET A 162 11.63 -1.35 10.58
CA MET A 162 11.83 0.09 10.68
C MET A 162 12.47 0.50 12.00
N GLU A 163 12.11 -0.15 13.12
CA GLU A 163 12.75 0.09 14.42
C GLU A 163 14.26 -0.20 14.40
N LYS A 164 14.68 -1.29 13.73
CA LYS A 164 16.09 -1.62 13.56
C LYS A 164 16.79 -0.62 12.64
N LEU A 165 16.17 -0.28 11.53
CA LEU A 165 16.71 0.68 10.56
C LEU A 165 16.88 2.08 11.18
N ALA A 166 15.95 2.51 12.05
CA ALA A 166 16.07 3.79 12.75
C ALA A 166 17.24 3.83 13.74
N VAL A 167 17.62 2.68 14.32
CA VAL A 167 18.82 2.57 15.17
C VAL A 167 20.10 2.63 14.33
N GLU A 168 20.12 1.96 13.17
CA GLU A 168 21.29 1.89 12.30
C GLU A 168 21.50 3.16 11.47
N MET A 169 20.42 3.88 11.13
CA MET A 169 20.43 5.14 10.39
C MET A 169 19.60 6.21 11.12
N PRO A 170 20.14 6.84 12.19
CA PRO A 170 19.42 7.86 12.95
C PRO A 170 19.07 9.13 12.16
N SER A 171 19.70 9.33 11.01
CA SER A 171 19.43 10.44 10.08
C SER A 171 18.20 10.22 9.20
N MET A 172 17.68 8.98 9.15
CA MET A 172 16.46 8.65 8.41
C MET A 172 15.26 9.33 9.06
N LEU A 173 14.47 10.02 8.24
CA LEU A 173 13.22 10.65 8.66
C LEU A 173 12.05 9.72 8.38
N ASP A 174 11.57 9.05 9.43
CA ASP A 174 10.37 8.21 9.37
C ASP A 174 9.11 9.05 9.62
N LEU A 175 8.28 9.22 8.60
CA LEU A 175 6.97 9.87 8.65
C LEU A 175 5.83 8.86 8.45
N SER A 176 6.13 7.57 8.60
CA SER A 176 5.14 6.50 8.48
C SER A 176 4.08 6.65 9.57
N ASN A 177 2.82 6.46 9.18
CA ASN A 177 1.71 6.44 10.12
C ASN A 177 0.97 5.12 10.00
N ARG A 178 0.92 4.40 11.12
CA ARG A 178 0.36 3.06 11.24
C ARG A 178 -1.05 3.07 11.84
N GLY A 179 -1.58 4.25 12.15
CA GLY A 179 -2.97 4.41 12.54
C GLY A 179 -3.91 4.15 11.35
N ASP A 180 -5.14 3.74 11.64
CA ASP A 180 -6.11 3.25 10.66
C ASP A 180 -6.68 4.33 9.68
N HIS A 181 -6.01 5.47 9.54
CA HIS A 181 -6.54 6.65 8.84
C HIS A 181 -5.67 7.15 7.68
N HIS A 182 -4.44 6.65 7.52
CA HIS A 182 -3.52 7.14 6.48
C HIS A 182 -3.01 6.03 5.55
N ALA A 183 -3.06 6.35 4.25
CA ALA A 183 -2.31 5.68 3.19
C ALA A 183 -1.10 6.56 2.82
N ALA A 184 -0.12 6.06 2.08
CA ALA A 184 1.06 6.83 1.72
C ALA A 184 0.72 8.12 0.96
N VAL A 185 -0.21 8.06 -0.01
CA VAL A 185 -0.65 9.23 -0.80
C VAL A 185 -1.18 10.36 0.09
N SER A 186 -1.79 10.00 1.22
CA SER A 186 -2.32 10.97 2.15
C SER A 186 -1.33 11.48 3.18
N LEU A 187 -0.31 10.70 3.52
CA LEU A 187 0.84 11.20 4.28
C LEU A 187 1.60 12.23 3.46
N VAL A 188 1.80 11.96 2.17
CA VAL A 188 2.36 12.91 1.23
C VAL A 188 1.50 14.19 1.17
N ALA A 189 0.19 14.05 1.01
CA ALA A 189 -0.71 15.20 1.00
C ALA A 189 -0.61 16.00 2.30
N LEU A 190 -0.62 15.35 3.46
CA LEU A 190 -0.50 15.98 4.78
C LEU A 190 0.81 16.76 4.92
N HIS A 191 1.95 16.11 4.67
CA HIS A 191 3.27 16.70 4.92
C HIS A 191 3.73 17.69 3.85
N LEU A 192 3.23 17.58 2.60
CA LEU A 192 3.61 18.44 1.48
C LEU A 192 2.46 19.35 1.01
N THR A 193 1.43 19.54 1.83
CA THR A 193 0.22 20.34 1.52
C THR A 193 0.55 21.70 0.91
N SER A 194 1.53 22.44 1.45
CA SER A 194 1.87 23.80 1.03
C SER A 194 2.44 23.88 -0.40
N PHE A 195 2.95 22.77 -0.94
CA PHE A 195 3.48 22.67 -2.30
C PHE A 195 2.48 22.04 -3.28
N LEU A 196 1.46 21.34 -2.77
CA LEU A 196 0.47 20.66 -3.59
C LEU A 196 -0.80 21.49 -3.78
N ARG A 197 -1.22 22.25 -2.76
CA ARG A 197 -2.40 23.10 -2.84
C ARG A 197 -2.22 24.19 -3.89
N GLY A 198 -3.22 24.35 -4.74
CA GLY A 198 -3.20 25.29 -5.87
C GLY A 198 -2.52 24.76 -7.14
N VAL A 199 -1.74 23.67 -7.04
CA VAL A 199 -1.14 22.97 -8.18
C VAL A 199 -1.98 21.75 -8.55
N VAL A 200 -2.34 20.94 -7.55
CA VAL A 200 -3.23 19.79 -7.72
C VAL A 200 -4.65 20.22 -7.35
N LEU A 201 -5.48 20.42 -8.38
CA LEU A 201 -6.90 20.74 -8.19
C LEU A 201 -7.62 19.60 -7.48
N ASP A 202 -8.51 19.94 -6.55
CA ASP A 202 -9.28 19.00 -5.72
C ASP A 202 -8.41 17.94 -5.02
N LEU A 203 -7.24 18.35 -4.50
CA LEU A 203 -6.27 17.45 -3.86
C LEU A 203 -6.91 16.50 -2.86
N ASP A 204 -7.69 17.01 -1.91
CA ASP A 204 -8.28 16.21 -0.84
C ASP A 204 -9.23 15.13 -1.39
N ARG A 205 -10.05 15.49 -2.40
CA ARG A 205 -10.94 14.55 -3.08
C ARG A 205 -10.14 13.50 -3.85
N LYS A 206 -9.13 13.89 -4.63
CA LYS A 206 -8.29 12.94 -5.39
C LYS A 206 -7.59 11.96 -4.46
N VAL A 207 -6.98 12.45 -3.38
CA VAL A 207 -6.34 11.65 -2.34
C VAL A 207 -7.34 10.68 -1.72
N ALA A 208 -8.54 11.15 -1.37
CA ALA A 208 -9.60 10.30 -0.82
C ALA A 208 -10.07 9.19 -1.78
N LEU A 209 -10.12 9.48 -3.08
CA LEU A 209 -10.51 8.52 -4.11
C LEU A 209 -9.42 7.49 -4.42
N ILE A 210 -8.15 7.92 -4.43
CA ILE A 210 -6.98 7.06 -4.70
C ILE A 210 -6.68 6.14 -3.53
N ARG A 211 -6.92 6.62 -2.31
CA ARG A 211 -6.71 5.87 -1.07
C ARG A 211 -7.25 4.46 -1.22
N LYS A 212 -6.35 3.50 -1.09
CA LYS A 212 -6.68 2.09 -1.07
C LYS A 212 -7.45 1.80 0.22
N LYS A 213 -8.40 0.86 0.13
CA LYS A 213 -9.29 0.49 1.25
C LYS A 213 -8.62 -0.36 2.32
N ASP A 214 -7.33 -0.64 2.23
CA ASP A 214 -6.56 -1.22 3.33
C ASP A 214 -6.44 -0.25 4.52
N VAL A 215 -6.78 1.01 4.33
CA VAL A 215 -7.02 1.98 5.41
C VAL A 215 -8.51 1.94 5.81
N TRP A 216 -8.90 0.87 6.51
CA TRP A 216 -10.30 0.46 6.72
C TRP A 216 -11.16 1.46 7.50
N ASN A 217 -10.55 2.31 8.33
CA ASN A 217 -11.28 3.29 9.16
C ASN A 217 -11.35 4.68 8.52
N TYR A 218 -10.85 4.88 7.30
CA TYR A 218 -11.08 6.14 6.61
C TYR A 218 -12.51 6.20 6.06
N LYS A 219 -13.35 6.99 6.73
CA LYS A 219 -14.69 7.31 6.24
C LYS A 219 -14.59 8.29 5.08
N ILE A 220 -14.72 7.79 3.85
CA ILE A 220 -14.91 8.66 2.69
C ILE A 220 -16.20 9.46 2.88
N CYS A 221 -16.17 10.75 2.52
CA CYS A 221 -17.38 11.57 2.49
C CYS A 221 -18.44 10.90 1.61
N ASP A 222 -19.70 10.86 2.07
CA ASP A 222 -20.79 10.20 1.34
C ASP A 222 -20.95 10.76 -0.08
N SER A 223 -20.70 12.06 -0.27
CA SER A 223 -20.73 12.72 -1.58
C SER A 223 -19.68 12.21 -2.57
N TRP A 224 -18.63 11.51 -2.11
CA TRP A 224 -17.56 10.94 -2.94
C TRP A 224 -17.59 9.41 -3.01
N ALA A 225 -18.50 8.76 -2.28
CA ALA A 225 -18.54 7.30 -2.20
C ALA A 225 -18.79 6.63 -3.57
N GLU A 226 -19.66 7.22 -4.39
CA GLU A 226 -19.91 6.74 -5.76
C GLU A 226 -18.68 6.94 -6.65
N ASP A 227 -18.01 8.09 -6.54
CA ASP A 227 -16.78 8.35 -7.28
C ASP A 227 -15.65 7.41 -6.89
N ALA A 228 -15.55 6.99 -5.63
CA ALA A 228 -14.55 6.01 -5.22
C ALA A 228 -14.82 4.63 -5.84
N ARG A 229 -16.11 4.26 -6.01
CA ARG A 229 -16.47 3.06 -6.76
C ARG A 229 -16.06 3.18 -8.23
N HIS A 230 -16.32 4.33 -8.85
CA HIS A 230 -15.97 4.56 -10.24
C HIS A 230 -14.46 4.62 -10.46
N PHE A 231 -13.70 5.30 -9.60
CA PHE A 231 -12.25 5.32 -9.69
C PHE A 231 -11.68 3.90 -9.58
N ALA A 232 -12.14 3.11 -8.60
CA ALA A 232 -11.70 1.73 -8.45
C ALA A 232 -12.00 0.88 -9.70
N ALA A 233 -13.17 1.07 -10.32
CA ALA A 233 -13.54 0.39 -11.56
C ALA A 233 -12.69 0.83 -12.75
N PHE A 234 -12.43 2.14 -12.88
CA PHE A 234 -11.53 2.69 -13.89
C PHE A 234 -10.13 2.09 -13.76
N GLU A 235 -9.54 2.16 -12.57
CA GLU A 235 -8.21 1.62 -12.27
C GLU A 235 -8.16 0.12 -12.59
N THR A 236 -9.12 -0.66 -12.10
CA THR A 236 -9.20 -2.12 -12.33
C THR A 236 -9.29 -2.45 -13.83
N SER A 237 -10.06 -1.68 -14.60
CA SER A 237 -10.22 -1.89 -16.05
C SER A 237 -8.98 -1.57 -16.89
N ARG A 238 -8.00 -0.86 -16.29
CA ARG A 238 -6.77 -0.38 -16.95
C ARG A 238 -5.52 -1.09 -16.46
N ARG A 239 -5.66 -2.10 -15.61
CA ARG A 239 -4.53 -2.90 -15.13
C ARG A 239 -3.85 -3.62 -16.29
N ASP A 240 -2.54 -3.84 -16.17
CA ASP A 240 -1.81 -4.65 -17.13
C ASP A 240 -2.23 -6.13 -17.08
N ALA A 241 -1.65 -6.97 -17.96
CA ALA A 241 -1.89 -8.42 -17.93
C ALA A 241 -1.48 -9.07 -16.60
N GLY A 242 -0.57 -8.43 -15.87
CA GLY A 242 -0.20 -8.80 -14.52
C GLY A 242 -1.16 -8.29 -13.47
N GLY A 243 -2.28 -7.64 -13.79
CA GLY A 243 -3.21 -7.09 -12.81
C GLY A 243 -2.61 -5.95 -11.96
N ASN A 244 -1.61 -5.21 -12.45
CA ASN A 244 -0.98 -4.10 -11.75
C ASN A 244 -1.54 -2.75 -12.21
N CYS A 245 -1.68 -1.80 -11.29
CA CYS A 245 -1.96 -0.41 -11.65
C CYS A 245 -0.78 0.19 -12.42
N LEU A 246 -1.06 0.93 -13.49
CA LEU A 246 -0.02 1.60 -14.28
C LEU A 246 0.14 3.05 -13.81
N MET A 247 1.38 3.57 -13.85
CA MET A 247 1.64 4.99 -13.56
C MET A 247 0.81 5.92 -14.46
N GLN A 248 0.63 5.56 -15.74
CA GLN A 248 -0.19 6.30 -16.69
C GLN A 248 -1.65 6.45 -16.19
N THR A 249 -2.21 5.42 -15.57
CA THR A 249 -3.58 5.46 -15.02
C THR A 249 -3.71 6.53 -13.92
N ILE A 250 -2.67 6.67 -13.10
CA ILE A 250 -2.61 7.70 -12.05
C ILE A 250 -2.43 9.09 -12.66
N ASP A 251 -1.55 9.25 -13.65
CA ASP A 251 -1.33 10.51 -14.35
C ASP A 251 -2.63 11.01 -15.01
N GLU A 252 -3.36 10.12 -15.67
CA GLU A 252 -4.66 10.42 -16.27
C GLU A 252 -5.70 10.85 -15.24
N PHE A 253 -5.77 10.17 -14.09
CA PHE A 253 -6.71 10.53 -13.02
C PHE A 253 -6.36 11.85 -12.35
N LEU A 254 -5.08 12.11 -12.08
CA LEU A 254 -4.62 13.37 -11.51
C LEU A 254 -4.85 14.55 -12.46
N GLY A 255 -4.71 14.34 -13.79
CA GLY A 255 -4.96 15.36 -14.80
C GLY A 255 -6.45 15.56 -15.16
N PHE A 256 -7.20 14.47 -15.29
CA PHE A 256 -8.55 14.45 -15.87
C PHE A 256 -9.54 13.58 -15.07
N PRO A 257 -9.75 13.85 -13.76
CA PRO A 257 -10.49 12.96 -12.88
C PRO A 257 -11.93 12.68 -13.37
N GLN A 258 -12.62 13.70 -13.89
CA GLN A 258 -14.00 13.55 -14.36
C GLN A 258 -14.14 12.63 -15.58
N ARG A 259 -13.13 12.58 -16.45
CA ARG A 259 -13.10 11.65 -17.58
C ARG A 259 -12.94 10.22 -17.06
N CYS A 260 -11.94 9.99 -16.20
CA CYS A 260 -11.68 8.69 -15.60
C CYS A 260 -12.88 8.16 -14.82
N LEU A 261 -13.59 9.01 -14.06
CA LEU A 261 -14.80 8.62 -13.33
C LEU A 261 -15.94 8.21 -14.26
N ARG A 262 -16.10 8.83 -15.44
CA ARG A 262 -17.08 8.38 -16.43
C ARG A 262 -16.73 7.02 -17.04
N GLU A 263 -15.46 6.81 -17.38
CA GLU A 263 -14.97 5.52 -17.87
C GLU A 263 -15.15 4.43 -16.81
N GLY A 264 -14.85 4.74 -15.56
CA GLY A 264 -15.07 3.85 -14.42
C GLY A 264 -16.53 3.50 -14.17
N ARG A 265 -17.44 4.46 -14.31
CA ARG A 265 -18.89 4.20 -14.26
C ARG A 265 -19.34 3.21 -15.32
N ALA A 266 -18.82 3.32 -16.54
CA ALA A 266 -19.11 2.38 -17.62
C ALA A 266 -18.54 0.98 -17.35
N ALA A 267 -17.37 0.89 -16.73
CA ALA A 267 -16.73 -0.39 -16.38
C ALA A 267 -17.34 -1.09 -15.16
N ALA A 268 -17.96 -0.34 -14.24
CA ALA A 268 -18.37 -0.86 -12.93
C ALA A 268 -19.30 -2.08 -13.01
N ALA A 269 -20.35 -2.01 -13.84
CA ALA A 269 -21.31 -3.10 -14.01
C ALA A 269 -20.64 -4.37 -14.58
N VAL A 270 -19.77 -4.21 -15.58
CA VAL A 270 -19.04 -5.33 -16.20
C VAL A 270 -18.14 -6.03 -15.18
N LEU A 271 -17.45 -5.26 -14.32
CA LEU A 271 -16.58 -5.80 -13.29
C LEU A 271 -17.37 -6.46 -12.14
N GLU A 272 -18.57 -5.99 -11.83
CA GLU A 272 -19.47 -6.61 -10.86
C GLU A 272 -20.00 -7.95 -11.37
N ASP A 273 -20.46 -8.02 -12.63
CA ASP A 273 -20.87 -9.27 -13.28
C ASP A 273 -19.71 -10.28 -13.36
N ALA A 274 -18.49 -9.82 -13.65
CA ALA A 274 -17.31 -10.66 -13.65
C ALA A 274 -17.00 -11.24 -12.26
N ALA A 275 -17.20 -10.44 -11.20
CA ALA A 275 -17.00 -10.91 -9.82
C ALA A 275 -18.00 -12.00 -9.43
N GLU A 276 -19.25 -11.90 -9.88
CA GLU A 276 -20.27 -12.94 -9.66
C GLU A 276 -19.94 -14.24 -10.39
N LYS A 277 -19.41 -14.14 -11.62
CA LYS A 277 -18.93 -15.31 -12.37
C LYS A 277 -17.76 -15.99 -11.64
N VAL A 278 -16.77 -15.22 -11.18
CA VAL A 278 -15.65 -15.76 -10.39
C VAL A 278 -16.17 -16.43 -9.11
N PHE A 279 -17.09 -15.80 -8.40
CA PHE A 279 -17.71 -16.36 -7.19
C PHE A 279 -18.37 -17.71 -7.46
N SER A 280 -19.16 -17.83 -8.54
CA SER A 280 -19.86 -19.06 -8.91
C SER A 280 -18.93 -20.25 -9.24
N LYS A 281 -17.65 -19.97 -9.48
CA LYS A 281 -16.62 -20.94 -9.85
C LYS A 281 -15.59 -21.19 -8.74
N LEU A 282 -15.78 -20.62 -7.55
CA LEU A 282 -14.90 -20.87 -6.41
C LEU A 282 -14.88 -22.36 -6.08
N GLU A 283 -13.68 -22.93 -6.02
CA GLU A 283 -13.49 -24.32 -5.60
C GLU A 283 -13.16 -24.36 -4.11
N LYS A 284 -13.95 -25.10 -3.34
CA LYS A 284 -13.66 -25.41 -1.94
C LYS A 284 -12.55 -26.45 -1.85
N LEU A 285 -11.37 -26.05 -1.35
CA LEU A 285 -10.19 -26.91 -1.25
C LEU A 285 -10.01 -27.54 0.14
N GLY A 286 -10.67 -27.00 1.16
CA GLY A 286 -10.58 -27.51 2.51
C GLY A 286 -11.60 -26.89 3.45
N GLU A 287 -11.84 -27.56 4.56
CA GLU A 287 -12.68 -27.11 5.65
C GLU A 287 -12.21 -27.72 6.96
N ARG A 288 -12.37 -26.96 8.03
CA ARG A 288 -12.07 -27.36 9.40
C ARG A 288 -13.38 -27.59 10.17
N ASP A 289 -13.32 -28.40 11.22
CA ASP A 289 -14.46 -28.70 12.10
C ASP A 289 -15.11 -27.45 12.73
N ASN A 290 -14.35 -26.35 12.88
CA ASN A 290 -14.88 -25.07 13.37
C ASN A 290 -15.61 -24.24 12.28
N GLY A 291 -15.78 -24.80 11.08
CA GLY A 291 -16.42 -24.16 9.93
C GLY A 291 -15.52 -23.28 9.08
N LEU A 292 -14.22 -23.12 9.42
CA LEU A 292 -13.29 -22.38 8.56
C LEU A 292 -13.08 -23.13 7.24
N SER A 293 -13.44 -22.51 6.12
CA SER A 293 -13.25 -23.07 4.79
C SER A 293 -12.20 -22.33 3.97
N ILE A 294 -11.53 -23.03 3.05
CA ILE A 294 -10.59 -22.44 2.09
C ILE A 294 -11.16 -22.59 0.68
N HIS A 295 -11.26 -21.47 -0.02
CA HIS A 295 -11.74 -21.43 -1.40
C HIS A 295 -10.68 -20.84 -2.31
N VAL A 296 -10.61 -21.34 -3.54
CA VAL A 296 -9.70 -20.83 -4.56
C VAL A 296 -10.49 -20.34 -5.78
N ALA A 297 -10.13 -19.16 -6.25
CA ALA A 297 -10.47 -18.70 -7.59
C ALA A 297 -9.33 -19.09 -8.52
N HIS A 298 -9.56 -20.06 -9.39
CA HIS A 298 -8.65 -20.31 -10.51
C HIS A 298 -8.71 -19.12 -11.45
N SER A 299 -7.54 -18.60 -11.84
CA SER A 299 -7.40 -17.35 -12.60
C SER A 299 -8.40 -17.27 -13.75
N GLU A 300 -9.21 -16.23 -13.77
CA GLU A 300 -9.85 -15.75 -14.99
C GLU A 300 -9.00 -14.60 -15.52
N ASP A 301 -8.68 -14.58 -16.81
CA ASP A 301 -7.95 -13.50 -17.49
C ASP A 301 -8.74 -12.17 -17.53
N VAL A 302 -9.88 -12.11 -16.83
CA VAL A 302 -10.83 -11.01 -16.86
C VAL A 302 -10.74 -10.26 -15.53
N PRO A 303 -10.44 -8.94 -15.55
CA PRO A 303 -10.53 -8.10 -14.37
C PRO A 303 -11.92 -8.16 -13.75
N TYR A 304 -12.00 -8.14 -12.43
CA TYR A 304 -13.28 -8.18 -11.71
C TYR A 304 -13.25 -7.31 -10.46
N ASN A 305 -14.43 -6.96 -9.96
CA ASN A 305 -14.58 -6.17 -8.75
C ASN A 305 -14.30 -7.04 -7.51
N HIS A 306 -13.07 -6.95 -6.98
CA HIS A 306 -12.66 -7.69 -5.77
C HIS A 306 -13.55 -7.41 -4.54
N ARG A 307 -14.15 -6.22 -4.44
CA ARG A 307 -15.03 -5.88 -3.31
C ARG A 307 -16.35 -6.65 -3.43
N ARG A 308 -16.91 -6.71 -4.63
CA ARG A 308 -18.13 -7.49 -4.89
C ARG A 308 -17.88 -8.97 -4.65
N LEU A 309 -16.76 -9.51 -5.15
CA LEU A 309 -16.37 -10.90 -4.87
C LEU A 309 -16.28 -11.16 -3.36
N LEU A 310 -15.56 -10.29 -2.61
CA LEU A 310 -15.40 -10.48 -1.18
C LEU A 310 -16.73 -10.37 -0.43
N ALA A 311 -17.62 -9.46 -0.82
CA ALA A 311 -18.95 -9.34 -0.24
C ALA A 311 -19.77 -10.63 -0.43
N LEU A 312 -19.77 -11.19 -1.66
CA LEU A 312 -20.41 -12.48 -1.96
C LEU A 312 -19.82 -13.62 -1.11
N CYS A 313 -18.50 -13.67 -0.95
CA CYS A 313 -17.85 -14.65 -0.07
C CYS A 313 -18.26 -14.46 1.39
N THR A 314 -18.31 -13.23 1.89
CA THR A 314 -18.74 -12.95 3.27
C THR A 314 -20.20 -13.32 3.50
N GLU A 315 -21.09 -13.06 2.54
CA GLU A 315 -22.51 -13.39 2.63
C GLU A 315 -22.78 -14.90 2.64
N ASN A 316 -21.95 -15.70 1.96
CA ASN A 316 -22.27 -17.10 1.66
C ASN A 316 -21.29 -18.14 2.24
N LEU A 317 -20.05 -17.75 2.56
CA LEU A 317 -18.95 -18.67 2.89
C LEU A 317 -18.30 -18.40 4.25
N ASP A 318 -18.81 -17.45 5.04
CA ASP A 318 -18.18 -17.06 6.30
C ASP A 318 -18.23 -18.15 7.40
N PRO A 319 -17.10 -18.52 8.04
CA PRO A 319 -15.74 -17.98 7.88
C PRO A 319 -14.94 -18.70 6.77
N ALA A 320 -14.25 -17.92 5.94
CA ALA A 320 -13.40 -18.46 4.88
C ALA A 320 -12.12 -17.64 4.62
N LEU A 321 -11.07 -18.37 4.21
CA LEU A 321 -9.94 -17.80 3.48
C LEU A 321 -10.15 -17.99 1.97
N ILE A 322 -9.93 -16.92 1.21
CA ILE A 322 -10.13 -16.89 -0.23
C ILE A 322 -8.77 -16.66 -0.90
N ILE A 323 -8.33 -17.64 -1.70
CA ILE A 323 -7.13 -17.55 -2.54
C ILE A 323 -7.54 -17.01 -3.90
N VAL A 324 -7.01 -15.84 -4.27
CA VAL A 324 -7.27 -15.14 -5.54
C VAL A 324 -5.96 -14.64 -6.15
N GLY A 325 -6.03 -14.15 -7.40
CA GLY A 325 -4.90 -13.48 -8.03
C GLY A 325 -3.67 -14.37 -8.21
N ILE A 326 -3.89 -15.64 -8.58
CA ILE A 326 -2.83 -16.64 -8.77
C ILE A 326 -2.04 -16.28 -10.04
N LYS A 327 -0.83 -15.76 -9.87
CA LYS A 327 0.09 -15.46 -10.98
C LYS A 327 1.24 -16.45 -10.96
N LYS A 328 1.48 -17.13 -12.08
CA LYS A 328 2.55 -18.12 -12.20
C LYS A 328 3.69 -17.53 -13.05
N SER A 329 4.90 -17.56 -12.52
CA SER A 329 6.15 -17.38 -13.27
C SER A 329 6.94 -18.68 -13.30
N GLU A 330 8.08 -18.67 -13.99
CA GLU A 330 8.96 -19.84 -14.13
C GLU A 330 9.40 -20.40 -12.77
N ASP A 331 9.68 -19.52 -11.81
CA ASP A 331 10.29 -19.84 -10.51
C ASP A 331 9.34 -19.72 -9.31
N ARG A 332 8.25 -18.96 -9.42
CA ARG A 332 7.30 -18.73 -8.32
C ARG A 332 5.83 -18.63 -8.76
N VAL A 333 4.96 -18.77 -7.78
CA VAL A 333 3.52 -18.52 -7.87
C VAL A 333 3.13 -17.51 -6.80
N ASP A 334 2.71 -16.32 -7.23
CA ASP A 334 2.22 -15.27 -6.36
C ASP A 334 0.72 -15.46 -6.11
N LEU A 335 0.32 -15.39 -4.84
CA LEU A 335 -1.06 -15.56 -4.38
C LEU A 335 -1.48 -14.36 -3.57
N GLN A 336 -2.74 -13.95 -3.74
CA GLN A 336 -3.40 -13.07 -2.80
C GLN A 336 -4.35 -13.90 -1.92
N VAL A 337 -4.20 -13.76 -0.61
CA VAL A 337 -5.05 -14.42 0.38
C VAL A 337 -5.90 -13.34 1.07
N LYS A 338 -7.21 -13.56 1.14
CA LYS A 338 -8.18 -12.67 1.81
C LYS A 338 -9.00 -13.44 2.83
N ARG A 339 -9.60 -12.75 3.80
CA ARG A 339 -10.58 -13.33 4.75
C ARG A 339 -11.97 -12.72 4.59
N THR A 340 -13.01 -13.50 4.87
CA THR A 340 -14.41 -13.03 4.88
C THR A 340 -14.79 -12.20 6.09
N SER A 341 -14.20 -12.47 7.26
CA SER A 341 -14.49 -11.78 8.53
C SER A 341 -13.34 -11.86 9.52
N ASP A 342 -13.52 -11.22 10.66
CA ASP A 342 -12.65 -11.25 11.84
C ASP A 342 -12.61 -12.59 12.58
N ARG A 343 -13.56 -13.49 12.30
CA ARG A 343 -13.57 -14.88 12.79
C ARG A 343 -12.40 -15.69 12.23
N VAL A 344 -11.88 -15.30 11.07
CA VAL A 344 -10.60 -15.76 10.55
C VAL A 344 -9.53 -14.87 11.17
N SER A 345 -8.49 -15.44 11.79
CA SER A 345 -7.39 -14.66 12.38
C SER A 345 -6.65 -13.81 11.33
N SER A 346 -5.64 -13.03 11.76
CA SER A 346 -4.87 -12.16 10.86
C SER A 346 -4.27 -12.95 9.68
N VAL A 347 -4.77 -12.74 8.45
CA VAL A 347 -4.26 -13.49 7.28
C VAL A 347 -2.81 -13.14 6.99
N GLY A 348 -2.40 -11.90 7.26
CA GLY A 348 -1.01 -11.48 7.21
C GLY A 348 -0.11 -12.26 8.17
N ALA A 349 -0.59 -12.57 9.37
CA ALA A 349 0.14 -13.42 10.30
C ALA A 349 0.16 -14.88 9.82
N VAL A 350 -0.96 -15.41 9.30
CA VAL A 350 -1.04 -16.77 8.72
C VAL A 350 -0.03 -16.97 7.60
N CYS A 351 0.00 -16.09 6.60
CA CYS A 351 0.95 -16.16 5.49
C CYS A 351 2.41 -16.03 5.95
N ARG A 352 2.66 -15.21 6.98
CA ARG A 352 4.00 -15.03 7.56
C ARG A 352 4.48 -16.27 8.30
N THR A 353 3.60 -16.93 9.07
CA THR A 353 3.87 -18.21 9.72
C THR A 353 4.31 -19.26 8.71
N LEU A 354 3.60 -19.37 7.57
CA LEU A 354 3.99 -20.30 6.50
C LEU A 354 5.38 -20.02 5.92
N HIS A 355 5.70 -18.75 5.66
CA HIS A 355 7.02 -18.36 5.18
C HIS A 355 8.12 -18.73 6.18
N TRP A 356 7.91 -18.47 7.48
CA TRP A 356 8.91 -18.77 8.50
C TRP A 356 9.10 -20.26 8.76
N GLU A 357 8.02 -21.04 8.80
CA GLU A 357 8.11 -22.48 9.07
C GLU A 357 8.61 -23.28 7.86
N GLN A 358 8.31 -22.82 6.64
CA GLN A 358 8.61 -23.55 5.41
C GLN A 358 9.21 -22.64 4.32
N PRO A 359 10.36 -21.98 4.54
CA PRO A 359 10.91 -20.97 3.62
C PRO A 359 11.33 -21.52 2.25
N LYS A 360 11.54 -22.84 2.13
CA LYS A 360 11.83 -23.51 0.84
C LYS A 360 10.59 -23.65 -0.04
N VAL A 361 9.40 -23.64 0.56
CA VAL A 361 8.11 -23.78 -0.13
C VAL A 361 7.50 -22.41 -0.34
N TYR A 362 7.47 -21.60 0.72
CA TYR A 362 6.92 -20.26 0.74
C TYR A 362 8.07 -19.25 0.79
N THR A 363 8.48 -18.75 -0.37
CA THR A 363 9.65 -17.87 -0.50
C THR A 363 9.39 -16.47 0.04
N ASN A 364 8.12 -16.09 0.19
CA ASN A 364 7.68 -14.88 0.88
C ASN A 364 6.25 -15.07 1.41
N GLY A 365 5.88 -14.33 2.44
CA GLY A 365 4.54 -14.40 3.02
C GLY A 365 4.34 -13.34 4.09
N GLY A 366 3.18 -12.66 4.03
CA GLY A 366 2.83 -11.63 5.00
C GLY A 366 1.98 -10.52 4.38
N GLY A 367 1.67 -9.53 5.21
CA GLY A 367 0.87 -8.39 4.82
C GLY A 367 -0.10 -8.00 5.93
N HIS A 368 -1.25 -7.46 5.52
CA HIS A 368 -2.26 -6.92 6.41
C HIS A 368 -3.11 -8.05 7.03
N PRO A 369 -3.66 -7.86 8.24
CA PRO A 369 -4.65 -8.77 8.84
C PRO A 369 -5.84 -9.20 7.97
N PHE A 370 -6.24 -8.46 6.93
CA PHE A 370 -7.40 -8.79 6.07
C PHE A 370 -7.03 -9.29 4.68
N ALA A 371 -5.84 -8.94 4.19
CA ALA A 371 -5.35 -9.30 2.88
C ALA A 371 -3.82 -9.40 2.92
N ALA A 372 -3.28 -10.50 2.41
CA ALA A 372 -1.86 -10.77 2.42
C ALA A 372 -1.39 -11.36 1.08
N GLY A 373 -0.10 -11.22 0.83
CA GLY A 373 0.59 -11.94 -0.23
C GLY A 373 1.18 -13.23 0.32
N LEU A 374 1.17 -14.27 -0.51
CA LEU A 374 1.92 -15.51 -0.28
C LEU A 374 2.60 -15.91 -1.59
N VAL A 375 3.91 -16.15 -1.55
CA VAL A 375 4.69 -16.55 -2.72
C VAL A 375 5.16 -17.97 -2.53
N VAL A 376 4.79 -18.85 -3.46
CA VAL A 376 5.13 -20.28 -3.43
C VAL A 376 6.18 -20.54 -4.51
N ALA A 377 7.22 -21.31 -4.22
CA ALA A 377 8.14 -21.78 -5.26
C ALA A 377 7.38 -22.60 -6.32
N SER A 378 7.59 -22.36 -7.61
CA SER A 378 6.83 -23.01 -8.70
C SER A 378 6.92 -24.53 -8.65
N ALA A 379 8.08 -25.08 -8.29
CA ALA A 379 8.28 -26.52 -8.10
C ALA A 379 7.45 -27.13 -6.95
N CYS A 380 6.97 -26.29 -6.03
CA CYS A 380 6.15 -26.69 -4.88
C CYS A 380 4.67 -26.31 -5.02
N TRP A 381 4.27 -25.68 -6.13
CA TRP A 381 2.90 -25.20 -6.31
C TRP A 381 1.90 -26.36 -6.38
N ASN A 382 1.02 -26.43 -5.39
CA ASN A 382 -0.12 -27.34 -5.36
C ASN A 382 -1.25 -26.67 -4.56
N PRO A 383 -2.38 -26.30 -5.18
CA PRO A 383 -3.47 -25.59 -4.50
C PRO A 383 -3.99 -26.31 -3.25
N LYS A 384 -4.13 -27.64 -3.30
CA LYS A 384 -4.64 -28.45 -2.18
C LYS A 384 -3.66 -28.46 -1.01
N ARG A 385 -2.36 -28.57 -1.31
CA ARG A 385 -1.30 -28.46 -0.29
C ARG A 385 -1.33 -27.07 0.36
N VAL A 386 -1.35 -26.02 -0.45
CA VAL A 386 -1.37 -24.63 0.04
C VAL A 386 -2.60 -24.38 0.92
N ALA A 387 -3.78 -24.86 0.50
CA ALA A 387 -5.00 -24.76 1.29
C ALA A 387 -4.88 -25.45 2.66
N ARG A 388 -4.35 -26.68 2.70
CA ARG A 388 -4.11 -27.40 3.96
C ARG A 388 -3.13 -26.67 4.86
N ASP A 389 -2.03 -26.19 4.30
CA ASP A 389 -1.00 -25.48 5.05
C ASP A 389 -1.55 -24.14 5.59
N LEU A 390 -2.39 -23.43 4.83
CA LEU A 390 -3.11 -22.23 5.30
C LEU A 390 -4.06 -22.53 6.46
N ILE A 391 -4.82 -23.64 6.42
CA ILE A 391 -5.66 -24.07 7.56
C ILE A 391 -4.79 -24.28 8.80
N TYR A 392 -3.69 -25.02 8.66
CA TYR A 392 -2.78 -25.28 9.76
C TYR A 392 -2.20 -24.00 10.36
N ALA A 393 -1.71 -23.09 9.52
CA ALA A 393 -1.16 -21.81 9.99
C ALA A 393 -2.23 -20.91 10.62
N ALA A 394 -3.47 -20.94 10.15
CA ALA A 394 -4.59 -20.25 10.78
C ALA A 394 -4.85 -20.75 12.21
N ASP A 395 -4.63 -22.04 12.48
CA ASP A 395 -4.77 -22.64 13.81
C ASP A 395 -3.66 -22.21 14.77
N VAL A 396 -2.42 -22.13 14.27
CA VAL A 396 -1.26 -21.64 15.04
C VAL A 396 -1.46 -20.17 15.43
N VAL A 397 -2.01 -19.38 14.52
CA VAL A 397 -2.21 -17.93 14.71
C VAL A 397 -3.50 -17.61 15.46
N ALA A 398 -4.48 -18.52 15.50
CA ALA A 398 -5.76 -18.28 16.15
C ALA A 398 -5.56 -17.83 17.61
N PRO A 399 -6.27 -16.79 18.08
CA PRO A 399 -6.24 -16.43 19.48
C PRO A 399 -6.74 -17.63 20.29
N VAL A 400 -5.93 -18.09 21.25
CA VAL A 400 -6.37 -19.10 22.22
C VAL A 400 -7.69 -18.61 22.81
N PRO A 401 -8.80 -19.38 22.71
CA PRO A 401 -10.06 -18.99 23.30
C PRO A 401 -9.86 -18.61 24.77
N GLN A 402 -10.37 -17.44 25.20
CA GLN A 402 -10.26 -16.99 26.60
C GLN A 402 -10.77 -18.05 27.61
N GLN A 403 -11.67 -18.93 27.18
CA GLN A 403 -12.15 -20.07 27.97
C GLN A 403 -11.04 -21.07 28.36
N LEU A 404 -10.02 -21.28 27.50
CA LEU A 404 -8.87 -22.14 27.81
C LEU A 404 -7.85 -21.44 28.73
N ARG A 405 -7.79 -20.10 28.76
CA ARG A 405 -7.01 -19.35 29.76
C ARG A 405 -7.62 -19.46 31.15
N GLN A 406 -8.96 -19.43 31.26
CA GLN A 406 -9.63 -19.64 32.55
C GLN A 406 -9.48 -21.09 33.04
N GLN A 407 -9.56 -22.09 32.16
CA GLN A 407 -9.34 -23.49 32.58
C GLN A 407 -7.88 -23.78 32.96
N ARG A 408 -6.88 -23.18 32.29
CA ARG A 408 -5.47 -23.29 32.72
C ARG A 408 -5.16 -22.51 34.00
N MET A 409 -5.84 -21.40 34.29
CA MET A 409 -5.69 -20.72 35.59
C MET A 409 -6.41 -21.47 36.72
N MET A 410 -7.53 -22.14 36.43
CA MET A 410 -8.22 -23.00 37.41
C MET A 410 -7.47 -24.31 37.68
N SER A 411 -6.70 -24.86 36.72
CA SER A 411 -5.94 -26.10 36.94
C SER A 411 -4.59 -25.88 37.63
N VAL A 412 -4.06 -24.64 37.66
CA VAL A 412 -2.82 -24.31 38.39
C VAL A 412 -3.12 -23.84 39.82
N GLY A 413 -4.36 -23.44 40.13
CA GLY A 413 -4.80 -23.13 41.49
C GLY A 413 -5.18 -24.34 42.36
N GLY A 414 -5.24 -25.55 41.80
CA GLY A 414 -5.70 -26.77 42.49
C GLY A 414 -4.62 -27.57 43.23
N LEU A 415 -3.37 -27.13 43.24
CA LEU A 415 -2.24 -27.88 43.81
C LEU A 415 -1.45 -27.14 44.91
N GLN A 416 -2.02 -26.08 45.49
CA GLN A 416 -1.42 -25.35 46.63
C GLN A 416 -2.41 -25.12 47.80
N SER A 417 -3.32 -26.06 48.06
CA SER A 417 -4.22 -26.03 49.22
C SER A 417 -4.11 -27.31 50.07
N LEU A 418 -2.87 -27.75 50.33
CA LEU A 418 -2.58 -28.70 51.39
C LEU A 418 -1.33 -28.24 52.12
N HIS A 419 -1.46 -27.18 52.92
CA HIS A 419 -0.83 -27.08 54.25
C HIS A 419 -1.25 -25.80 54.96
N SER A 420 -1.31 -25.94 56.29
CA SER A 420 -1.49 -24.91 57.33
C SER A 420 -2.80 -24.12 57.31
N HIS A 421 -3.71 -24.45 58.23
CA HIS A 421 -3.67 -23.84 59.56
C HIS A 421 -4.63 -24.55 60.52
N SER A 422 -4.04 -25.27 61.48
CA SER A 422 -4.68 -25.66 62.73
C SER A 422 -4.79 -24.42 63.63
N GLU A 423 -5.98 -24.22 64.17
CA GLU A 423 -6.31 -23.27 65.22
C GLU A 423 -5.47 -23.51 66.48
N VAL A 424 -4.97 -22.43 67.09
CA VAL A 424 -4.77 -22.37 68.55
C VAL A 424 -5.19 -20.98 69.01
N GLU A 425 -6.25 -20.95 69.82
CA GLU A 425 -6.67 -19.83 70.65
C GLU A 425 -5.55 -19.41 71.62
N HIS A 426 -5.36 -18.11 71.85
CA HIS A 426 -5.29 -17.62 73.23
C HIS A 426 -5.53 -16.11 73.36
N ARG A 427 -6.17 -15.80 74.47
CA ARG A 427 -6.69 -14.53 74.97
C ARG A 427 -5.58 -13.50 75.27
N GLY A 428 -5.89 -12.25 74.95
CA GLY A 428 -5.85 -11.16 75.94
C GLY A 428 -4.62 -10.26 76.00
N ILE A 429 -4.93 -8.98 76.24
CA ILE A 429 -4.17 -7.96 76.99
C ILE A 429 -3.41 -6.90 76.16
N ARG A 430 -4.07 -5.73 76.11
CA ARG A 430 -3.64 -4.34 76.39
C ARG A 430 -2.47 -3.66 75.63
N SER A 431 -2.84 -2.45 75.19
CA SER A 431 -2.17 -1.14 75.31
C SER A 431 -0.95 -0.79 74.45
N CYS A 432 -1.21 0.19 73.57
CA CYS A 432 -0.52 1.47 73.34
C CYS A 432 1.01 1.55 73.19
N HIS A 433 1.37 2.21 72.07
CA HIS A 433 2.47 3.14 71.80
C HIS A 433 3.92 2.64 71.95
N PHE A 434 4.65 2.63 70.82
CA PHE A 434 5.39 3.81 70.34
C PHE A 434 5.34 3.87 68.81
#